data_AF-A0A6A6N3J9-F1
#
_entry.id   AF-A0A6A6N3J9-F1
#
_cell.length_a   1.000
_cell.length_b   1.000
_cell.length_c   1.000
_cell.angle_alpha   90.00
_cell.angle_beta   90.00
_cell.angle_gamma   90.00
#
_symmetry.space_group_name_H-M   'P 1'
#
loop_
_entity.id
_entity.type
_entity.pdbx_description
1 polymer ?
#
loop_
_entity_poly.entity_id
_entity_poly.type
_entity_poly.pdbx_seq_one_letter_code
_entity_poly.pdbx_strand_id
1 'polypeptide(L)'
;MVAPFRTMHNFVCNLAEDRHVPFIIVPFHEKQMPTDYVVQQTLIQDFNVQLQEHAPCTVGILLDRGLRCQIKLLDNFSCKVAVFFVGGVDDREALALATRMSANPNVNITMLRIKYSTNDHKGIKIIESQLDDLLVIHSLKNKHDFVMVGKKSGATQFEQEMMEWVKYPELGAIGDLLASPDFCDKKMSVLALQHCKKRALDD
;
A
#
# COMPACT_ATOMS: atom_id res chain seq x y z
N MET A 1 25.97 4.23 -16.59
CA MET A 1 25.28 5.52 -16.76
C MET A 1 24.05 5.50 -15.86
N VAL A 2 23.84 6.51 -15.02
CA VAL A 2 22.66 6.60 -14.13
C VAL A 2 21.56 7.32 -14.89
N ALA A 3 20.35 6.76 -14.94
CA ALA A 3 19.21 7.37 -15.63
C ALA A 3 18.70 8.61 -14.86
N PRO A 4 18.33 9.71 -15.53
CA PRO A 4 17.67 10.85 -14.88
C PRO A 4 16.35 10.45 -14.22
N PHE A 5 16.01 11.04 -13.08
CA PHE A 5 14.74 10.76 -12.35
C PHE A 5 13.50 10.85 -13.23
N ARG A 6 13.45 11.86 -14.13
CA ARG A 6 12.32 12.08 -15.04
C ARG A 6 12.06 10.92 -16.00
N THR A 7 13.07 10.15 -16.37
CA THR A 7 12.93 9.04 -17.32
C THR A 7 13.20 7.68 -16.69
N MET A 8 13.53 7.64 -15.39
CA MET A 8 13.86 6.42 -14.67
C MET A 8 12.72 5.38 -14.73
N HIS A 9 11.47 5.84 -14.66
CA HIS A 9 10.30 4.96 -14.76
C HIS A 9 10.27 4.20 -16.09
N ASN A 10 10.61 4.83 -17.22
CA ASN A 10 10.66 4.17 -18.52
C ASN A 10 11.71 3.05 -18.55
N PHE A 11 12.90 3.29 -18.00
CA PHE A 11 13.93 2.25 -17.92
C PHE A 11 13.48 1.07 -17.05
N VAL A 12 12.84 1.35 -15.91
CA VAL A 12 12.32 0.30 -15.02
C VAL A 12 11.20 -0.48 -15.69
N CYS A 13 10.25 0.20 -16.36
CA CYS A 13 9.15 -0.44 -17.07
C CYS A 13 9.64 -1.31 -18.23
N ASN A 14 10.54 -0.78 -19.07
CA ASN A 14 11.11 -1.55 -20.19
C ASN A 14 11.88 -2.77 -19.68
N LEU A 15 12.67 -2.62 -18.62
CA LEU A 15 13.38 -3.75 -18.02
C LEU A 15 12.41 -4.79 -17.45
N ALA A 16 11.32 -4.34 -16.82
CA ALA A 16 10.30 -5.23 -16.28
C ALA A 16 9.57 -6.01 -17.39
N GLU A 17 9.30 -5.36 -18.52
CA GLU A 17 8.72 -5.97 -19.71
C GLU A 17 9.68 -7.00 -20.33
N ASP A 18 10.93 -6.59 -20.61
CA ASP A 18 11.96 -7.45 -21.20
C ASP A 18 12.21 -8.72 -20.36
N ARG A 19 12.17 -8.59 -19.02
CA ARG A 19 12.45 -9.67 -18.07
C ARG A 19 11.19 -10.38 -17.57
N HIS A 20 10.01 -10.02 -18.07
CA HIS A 20 8.73 -10.58 -17.64
C HIS A 20 8.55 -10.54 -16.10
N VAL A 21 8.96 -9.42 -15.48
CA VAL A 21 8.86 -9.20 -14.04
C VAL A 21 7.37 -9.09 -13.66
N PRO A 22 6.86 -9.93 -12.76
CA PRO A 22 5.44 -9.93 -12.40
C PRO A 22 5.08 -8.89 -11.32
N PHE A 23 6.08 -8.33 -10.64
CA PHE A 23 5.88 -7.43 -9.50
C PHE A 23 7.10 -6.54 -9.27
N ILE A 24 6.88 -5.24 -9.17
CA ILE A 24 7.90 -4.23 -8.84
C ILE A 24 7.62 -3.69 -7.45
N ILE A 25 8.65 -3.59 -6.60
CA ILE A 25 8.57 -2.91 -5.31
C ILE A 25 9.44 -1.66 -5.36
N VAL A 26 8.89 -0.51 -4.96
CA VAL A 26 9.64 0.75 -4.81
C VAL A 26 9.47 1.31 -3.40
N PRO A 27 10.52 1.94 -2.85
CA PRO A 27 10.46 2.52 -1.52
C PRO A 27 9.65 3.81 -1.51
N PHE A 28 8.91 4.02 -0.43
CA PHE A 28 8.30 5.28 -0.06
C PHE A 28 9.07 5.90 1.10
N HIS A 29 9.41 7.17 0.96
CA HIS A 29 10.16 7.90 1.98
C HIS A 29 9.23 8.91 2.65
N GLU A 30 8.95 8.69 3.94
CA GLU A 30 8.17 9.62 4.75
C GLU A 30 8.92 10.95 4.87
N LYS A 31 8.20 12.08 4.72
CA LYS A 31 8.77 13.44 4.72
C LYS A 31 9.44 13.75 6.08
N GLN A 32 10.74 13.50 6.21
CA GLN A 32 11.57 14.08 7.26
C GLN A 32 12.26 15.32 6.70
N MET A 33 11.87 16.50 7.20
CA MET A 33 12.53 17.78 6.84
C MET A 33 13.88 17.88 7.55
N PRO A 34 14.93 18.37 6.85
CA PRO A 34 15.15 19.82 6.72
C PRO A 34 15.19 20.33 5.27
N THR A 35 15.20 21.66 5.17
CA THR A 35 14.77 22.57 4.10
C THR A 35 15.35 22.39 2.68
N ASP A 36 16.44 21.65 2.49
CA ASP A 36 17.08 21.47 1.16
C ASP A 36 16.54 20.26 0.35
N TYR A 37 15.72 19.40 0.97
CA TYR A 37 15.27 18.12 0.36
C TYR A 37 13.91 18.18 -0.34
N VAL A 38 13.28 19.36 -0.42
CA VAL A 38 11.93 19.50 -1.00
C VAL A 38 11.90 19.11 -2.48
N VAL A 39 12.96 19.43 -3.25
CA VAL A 39 13.05 19.10 -4.68
C VAL A 39 13.22 17.61 -4.93
N GLN A 40 13.96 16.89 -4.07
CA GLN A 40 14.16 15.45 -4.25
C GLN A 40 12.90 14.65 -3.89
N GLN A 41 12.06 15.18 -2.99
CA GLN A 41 10.80 14.56 -2.59
C GLN A 41 9.76 14.57 -3.70
N THR A 42 9.60 15.71 -4.40
CA THR A 42 8.69 15.79 -5.54
C THR A 42 9.12 14.90 -6.68
N LEU A 43 10.43 14.71 -6.90
CA LEU A 43 10.96 13.79 -7.92
C LEU A 43 10.68 12.31 -7.60
N ILE A 44 10.75 11.89 -6.34
CA ILE A 44 10.41 10.51 -5.93
C ILE A 44 8.91 10.27 -6.07
N GLN A 45 8.09 11.24 -5.67
CA GLN A 45 6.64 11.14 -5.83
C GLN A 45 6.25 11.07 -7.30
N ASP A 46 6.81 11.94 -8.15
CA ASP A 46 6.59 11.94 -9.59
C ASP A 46 7.04 10.60 -10.22
N PHE A 47 8.22 10.10 -9.83
CA PHE A 47 8.67 8.77 -10.24
C PHE A 47 7.68 7.66 -9.85
N ASN A 48 7.19 7.64 -8.61
CA ASN A 48 6.22 6.66 -8.14
C ASN A 48 4.90 6.73 -8.91
N VAL A 49 4.40 7.94 -9.19
CA VAL A 49 3.19 8.15 -10.00
C VAL A 49 3.41 7.64 -11.43
N GLN A 50 4.49 8.07 -12.08
CA GLN A 50 4.81 7.64 -13.45
C GLN A 50 5.00 6.12 -13.55
N LEU A 51 5.66 5.51 -12.57
CA LEU A 51 5.83 4.06 -12.52
C LEU A 51 4.49 3.34 -12.37
N GLN A 52 3.62 3.80 -11.46
CA GLN A 52 2.29 3.22 -11.28
C GLN A 52 1.37 3.39 -12.50
N GLU A 53 1.59 4.41 -13.32
CA GLU A 53 0.83 4.63 -14.56
C GLU A 53 1.28 3.74 -15.71
N HIS A 54 2.59 3.49 -15.83
CA HIS A 54 3.18 2.85 -17.01
C HIS A 54 3.68 1.43 -16.79
N ALA A 55 3.77 0.95 -15.54
CA ALA A 55 4.32 -0.37 -15.26
C ALA A 55 3.51 -1.50 -15.94
N PRO A 56 4.20 -2.47 -16.57
CA PRO A 56 3.56 -3.62 -17.22
C PRO A 56 3.06 -4.68 -16.22
N CYS A 57 3.29 -4.48 -14.92
CA CYS A 57 3.00 -5.45 -13.86
C CYS A 57 2.53 -4.77 -12.57
N THR A 58 2.16 -5.56 -11.56
CA THR A 58 1.77 -5.03 -10.24
C THR A 58 2.90 -4.18 -9.65
N VAL A 59 2.55 -3.04 -9.05
CA VAL A 59 3.50 -2.14 -8.38
C VAL A 59 3.15 -2.07 -6.90
N GLY A 60 4.14 -2.33 -6.05
CA GLY A 60 4.06 -2.19 -4.60
C GLY A 60 4.89 -0.99 -4.14
N ILE A 61 4.26 -0.04 -3.45
CA ILE A 61 4.95 1.06 -2.79
C ILE A 61 5.14 0.70 -1.33
N LEU A 62 6.40 0.55 -0.90
CA LEU A 62 6.78 0.10 0.43
C LEU A 62 7.18 1.28 1.31
N LEU A 63 6.36 1.61 2.29
CA LEU A 63 6.76 2.42 3.44
C LEU A 63 7.45 1.50 4.46
N ASP A 64 8.79 1.49 4.42
CA ASP A 64 9.61 0.76 5.38
C ASP A 64 9.82 1.59 6.66
N ARG A 65 9.42 1.02 7.80
CA ARG A 65 9.61 1.61 9.13
C ARG A 65 10.53 0.74 9.99
N GLY A 66 11.47 0.08 9.33
CA GLY A 66 12.39 -0.89 9.92
C GLY A 66 11.70 -2.22 10.15
N LEU A 67 11.01 -2.73 9.13
CA LEU A 67 10.20 -3.96 9.10
C LEU A 67 10.75 -5.05 10.05
N ARG A 68 10.17 -5.13 11.25
CA ARG A 68 10.65 -5.98 12.34
C ARG A 68 9.96 -7.34 12.33
N CYS A 69 9.99 -8.07 11.22
CA CYS A 69 9.79 -9.51 11.35
C CYS A 69 10.84 -9.99 12.37
N GLN A 70 10.39 -10.55 13.49
CA GLN A 70 11.26 -10.78 14.63
C GLN A 70 12.30 -11.83 14.26
N ILE A 71 13.50 -11.38 13.87
CA ILE A 71 14.68 -12.23 13.77
C ILE A 71 15.20 -12.36 15.19
N LYS A 72 14.67 -13.34 15.93
CA LYS A 72 15.24 -13.68 17.23
C LYS A 72 16.65 -14.22 16.98
N LEU A 73 17.61 -13.89 17.86
CA LEU A 73 19.01 -14.35 17.85
C LEU A 73 19.22 -15.88 17.80
N LEU A 74 18.15 -16.67 17.69
CA LEU A 74 18.06 -18.13 17.76
C LEU A 74 17.22 -18.72 16.59
N ASP A 75 17.37 -18.18 15.38
CA ASP A 75 16.93 -18.75 14.09
C ASP A 75 15.43 -18.84 13.73
N ASN A 76 14.51 -18.38 14.57
CA ASN A 76 13.08 -18.38 14.19
C ASN A 76 12.61 -16.99 13.78
N PHE A 77 12.67 -16.70 12.48
CA PHE A 77 11.92 -15.61 11.84
C PHE A 77 10.44 -15.78 12.16
N SER A 78 9.76 -14.76 12.70
CA SER A 78 8.30 -14.74 12.79
C SER A 78 7.76 -13.40 12.31
N CYS A 79 6.75 -13.42 11.43
CA CYS A 79 6.18 -12.19 10.89
C CYS A 79 4.66 -12.23 10.89
N LYS A 80 4.04 -11.20 11.45
CA LYS A 80 2.59 -11.04 11.43
C LYS A 80 2.23 -10.04 10.34
N VAL A 81 1.56 -10.54 9.31
CA VAL A 81 1.10 -9.76 8.15
C VAL A 81 -0.40 -9.52 8.29
N ALA A 82 -0.84 -8.27 8.15
CA ALA A 82 -2.26 -7.96 7.99
C ALA A 82 -2.56 -7.50 6.56
N VAL A 83 -3.74 -7.85 6.06
CA VAL A 83 -4.24 -7.43 4.75
C VAL A 83 -5.57 -6.73 4.96
N PHE A 84 -5.69 -5.48 4.53
CA PHE A 84 -6.98 -4.81 4.43
C PHE A 84 -7.64 -5.14 3.10
N PHE A 85 -8.89 -5.60 3.16
CA PHE A 85 -9.67 -6.04 2.01
C PHE A 85 -11.03 -5.34 2.02
N VAL A 86 -11.14 -4.24 1.29
CA VAL A 86 -12.40 -3.58 0.96
C VAL A 86 -13.06 -4.30 -0.22
N GLY A 87 -12.25 -4.65 -1.22
CA GLY A 87 -12.63 -5.22 -2.49
C GLY A 87 -12.06 -4.41 -3.66
N GLY A 88 -11.74 -5.08 -4.77
CA GLY A 88 -11.12 -4.45 -5.93
C GLY A 88 -10.03 -5.32 -6.54
N VAL A 89 -9.47 -4.87 -7.66
CA VAL A 89 -8.32 -5.56 -8.28
C VAL A 89 -7.07 -5.44 -7.41
N ASP A 90 -6.83 -4.28 -6.82
CA ASP A 90 -5.64 -4.00 -6.01
C ASP A 90 -5.64 -4.79 -4.70
N ASP A 91 -6.78 -4.88 -4.02
CA ASP A 91 -6.93 -5.69 -2.81
C ASP A 91 -6.75 -7.19 -3.08
N ARG A 92 -7.16 -7.65 -4.26
CA ARG A 92 -6.94 -9.05 -4.68
C ARG A 92 -5.46 -9.34 -4.90
N GLU A 93 -4.71 -8.39 -5.47
CA GLU A 93 -3.24 -8.51 -5.56
C GLU A 93 -2.60 -8.52 -4.18
N ALA A 94 -3.03 -7.64 -3.27
CA ALA A 94 -2.55 -7.60 -1.89
C ALA A 94 -2.76 -8.94 -1.17
N LEU A 95 -3.98 -9.49 -1.27
CA LEU A 95 -4.31 -10.78 -0.68
C LEU A 95 -3.57 -11.94 -1.35
N ALA A 96 -3.39 -11.91 -2.67
CA ALA A 96 -2.64 -12.93 -3.41
C ALA A 96 -1.16 -12.95 -2.99
N LEU A 97 -0.54 -11.77 -2.87
CA LEU A 97 0.85 -11.67 -2.41
C LEU A 97 0.97 -12.11 -0.95
N ALA A 98 0.05 -11.69 -0.07
CA ALA A 98 0.03 -12.16 1.31
C ALA A 98 -0.08 -13.69 1.36
N THR A 99 -1.02 -14.29 0.62
CA THR A 99 -1.20 -15.76 0.55
C THR A 99 0.09 -16.46 0.10
N ARG A 100 0.85 -15.88 -0.82
CA ARG A 100 2.18 -16.41 -1.16
C ARG A 100 3.15 -16.36 0.02
N MET A 101 3.11 -15.31 0.84
CA MET A 101 3.96 -15.21 2.04
C MET A 101 3.63 -16.30 3.09
N SER A 102 2.37 -16.76 3.19
CA SER A 102 2.01 -17.87 4.10
C SER A 102 2.61 -19.23 3.75
N ALA A 103 3.26 -19.36 2.59
CA ALA A 103 4.07 -20.55 2.32
C ALA A 103 5.22 -20.71 3.35
N ASN A 104 5.60 -19.63 4.04
CA ASN A 104 6.50 -19.69 5.18
C ASN A 104 5.70 -20.01 6.47
N PRO A 105 6.02 -21.09 7.20
CA PRO A 105 5.24 -21.53 8.37
C PRO A 105 5.24 -20.52 9.52
N ASN A 106 6.22 -19.61 9.55
CA ASN A 106 6.32 -18.59 10.58
C ASN A 106 5.72 -17.24 10.19
N VAL A 107 5.03 -17.18 9.04
CA VAL A 107 4.25 -16.01 8.61
C VAL A 107 2.79 -16.24 8.96
N ASN A 108 2.25 -15.40 9.84
CA ASN A 108 0.83 -15.42 10.17
C ASN A 108 0.12 -14.29 9.42
N ILE A 109 -0.96 -14.61 8.70
CA ILE A 109 -1.73 -13.66 7.91
C ILE A 109 -3.07 -13.41 8.58
N THR A 110 -3.43 -12.14 8.74
CA THR A 110 -4.76 -11.69 9.18
C THR A 110 -5.41 -10.87 8.07
N MET A 111 -6.51 -11.36 7.50
CA MET A 111 -7.29 -10.58 6.52
C MET A 111 -8.43 -9.85 7.22
N LEU A 112 -8.51 -8.54 7.02
CA LEU A 112 -9.55 -7.67 7.55
C LEU A 112 -10.44 -7.21 6.42
N ARG A 113 -11.69 -7.69 6.43
CA ARG A 113 -12.68 -7.28 5.44
C ARG A 113 -13.45 -6.07 5.92
N ILE A 114 -13.30 -4.94 5.26
CA ILE A 114 -14.11 -3.74 5.47
C ILE A 114 -15.34 -3.85 4.57
N LYS A 115 -16.53 -3.61 5.12
CA LYS A 115 -17.79 -3.65 4.36
C LYS A 115 -18.57 -2.37 4.60
N TYR A 116 -18.87 -1.65 3.53
CA TYR A 116 -19.77 -0.51 3.58
C TYR A 116 -21.21 -0.98 3.40
N SER A 117 -22.11 -0.51 4.28
CA SER A 117 -23.54 -0.70 4.10
C SER A 117 -24.10 0.50 3.32
N THR A 118 -24.29 0.35 2.02
CA THR A 118 -25.02 1.35 1.20
C THR A 118 -26.51 1.25 1.52
N ASN A 119 -26.95 1.85 2.63
CA ASN A 119 -28.37 2.08 2.84
C ASN A 119 -28.72 3.47 2.33
N ASP A 120 -29.61 3.52 1.34
CA ASP A 120 -29.98 4.69 0.54
C ASP A 120 -30.55 5.88 1.35
N HIS A 121 -30.70 5.75 2.67
CA HIS A 121 -31.21 6.82 3.54
C HIS A 121 -30.37 6.91 4.83
N LYS A 122 -29.86 8.12 5.13
CA LYS A 122 -29.38 8.66 6.44
C LYS A 122 -27.85 8.79 6.61
N GLY A 123 -27.37 10.03 6.51
CA GLY A 123 -25.99 10.43 6.88
C GLY A 123 -25.58 10.19 8.35
N ILE A 124 -26.49 9.82 9.24
CA ILE A 124 -26.18 9.54 10.67
C ILE A 124 -25.64 8.10 10.87
N LYS A 125 -26.09 7.11 10.08
CA LYS A 125 -25.60 5.71 10.20
C LYS A 125 -24.19 5.51 9.64
N ILE A 126 -23.78 6.40 8.73
CA ILE A 126 -22.49 6.33 8.05
C ILE A 126 -21.35 6.59 9.05
N ILE A 127 -21.52 7.58 9.95
CA ILE A 127 -20.51 7.99 10.92
C ILE A 127 -20.24 6.89 11.96
N GLU A 128 -21.27 6.20 12.46
CA GLU A 128 -21.08 5.09 13.42
C GLU A 128 -20.31 3.92 12.79
N SER A 129 -20.65 3.53 11.55
CA SER A 129 -19.90 2.48 10.85
C SER A 129 -18.45 2.88 10.54
N GLN A 130 -18.21 4.16 10.23
CA GLN A 130 -16.84 4.68 10.04
C GLN A 130 -16.03 4.66 11.34
N LEU A 131 -16.66 4.99 12.47
CA LEU A 131 -16.03 4.90 13.78
C LEU A 131 -15.73 3.45 14.16
N ASP A 132 -16.64 2.51 13.87
CA ASP A 132 -16.43 1.08 14.08
C ASP A 132 -15.27 0.55 13.23
N ASP A 133 -15.20 0.92 11.95
CA ASP A 133 -14.10 0.55 11.06
C ASP A 133 -12.77 1.14 11.56
N LEU A 134 -12.74 2.42 11.96
CA LEU A 134 -11.57 3.04 12.56
C LEU A 134 -11.17 2.38 13.88
N LEU A 135 -12.13 1.95 14.70
CA LEU A 135 -11.86 1.21 15.94
C LEU A 135 -11.24 -0.16 15.65
N VAL A 136 -11.73 -0.87 14.63
CA VAL A 136 -11.16 -2.13 14.14
C VAL A 136 -9.74 -1.92 13.65
N ILE A 137 -9.51 -0.88 12.85
CA ILE A 137 -8.18 -0.52 12.36
C ILE A 137 -7.26 -0.21 13.55
N HIS A 138 -7.69 0.63 14.50
CA HIS A 138 -6.96 0.94 15.74
C HIS A 138 -6.66 -0.29 16.61
N SER A 139 -7.53 -1.30 16.64
CA SER A 139 -7.31 -2.53 17.40
C SER A 139 -6.10 -3.35 16.91
N LEU A 140 -5.62 -3.09 15.69
CA LEU A 140 -4.46 -3.74 15.07
C LEU A 140 -3.15 -3.02 15.34
N LYS A 141 -3.22 -1.80 15.90
CA LYS A 141 -2.04 -1.01 16.27
C LYS A 141 -1.11 -1.88 17.11
N ASN A 142 0.15 -1.98 16.68
CA ASN A 142 1.22 -2.73 17.35
C ASN A 142 1.02 -4.27 17.46
N LYS A 143 0.07 -4.88 16.73
CA LYS A 143 -0.10 -6.36 16.67
C LYS A 143 0.56 -7.01 15.46
N HIS A 144 0.77 -6.25 14.39
CA HIS A 144 1.31 -6.72 13.11
C HIS A 144 2.59 -5.97 12.76
N ASP A 145 3.53 -6.70 12.15
CA ASP A 145 4.84 -6.16 11.76
C ASP A 145 4.77 -5.52 10.36
N PHE A 146 3.88 -6.06 9.52
CA PHE A 146 3.71 -5.68 8.13
C PHE A 146 2.23 -5.61 7.74
N VAL A 147 1.86 -4.58 7.00
CA VAL A 147 0.48 -4.39 6.52
C VAL A 147 0.46 -4.21 5.02
N MET A 148 -0.47 -4.87 4.36
CA MET A 148 -0.69 -4.80 2.93
C MET A 148 -2.08 -4.23 2.65
N VAL A 149 -2.14 -3.30 1.70
CA VAL A 149 -3.37 -2.63 1.28
C VAL A 149 -3.41 -2.52 -0.24
N GLY A 150 -4.59 -2.57 -0.84
CA GLY A 150 -4.75 -2.11 -2.22
C GLY A 150 -4.80 -0.59 -2.27
N LYS A 151 -4.29 0.00 -3.36
CA LYS A 151 -4.31 1.46 -3.56
C LYS A 151 -5.69 1.94 -4.01
N LYS A 152 -6.37 1.19 -4.90
CA LYS A 152 -7.70 1.50 -5.45
C LYS A 152 -8.68 0.40 -5.07
N SER A 153 -9.32 0.56 -3.92
CA SER A 153 -10.27 -0.40 -3.39
C SER A 153 -11.69 -0.09 -3.88
N GLY A 154 -11.91 -0.24 -5.18
CA GLY A 154 -13.25 -0.30 -5.75
C GLY A 154 -14.13 0.93 -5.47
N ALA A 155 -13.64 2.15 -5.69
CA ALA A 155 -14.42 3.38 -5.93
C ALA A 155 -15.72 3.51 -5.10
N THR A 156 -15.61 3.36 -3.79
CA THR A 156 -16.73 3.64 -2.89
C THR A 156 -16.81 5.16 -2.64
N GLN A 157 -18.01 5.69 -2.38
CA GLN A 157 -18.20 7.11 -2.02
C GLN A 157 -17.33 7.50 -0.81
N PHE A 158 -17.09 6.54 0.10
CA PHE A 158 -16.20 6.70 1.24
C PHE A 158 -14.73 6.96 0.86
N GLU A 159 -14.19 6.25 -0.13
CA GLU A 159 -12.83 6.53 -0.61
C GLU A 159 -12.75 7.93 -1.21
N GLN A 160 -13.76 8.37 -1.96
CA GLN A 160 -13.76 9.73 -2.54
C GLN A 160 -13.69 10.81 -1.46
N GLU A 161 -14.42 10.64 -0.36
CA GLU A 161 -14.40 11.54 0.79
C GLU A 161 -13.06 11.49 1.55
N MET A 162 -12.47 10.30 1.74
CA MET A 162 -11.15 10.18 2.35
C MET A 162 -10.05 10.79 1.47
N MET A 163 -10.16 10.66 0.13
CA MET A 163 -9.14 11.13 -0.82
C MET A 163 -8.93 12.64 -0.79
N GLU A 164 -9.91 13.43 -0.32
CA GLU A 164 -9.75 14.89 -0.12
C GLU A 164 -8.72 15.23 0.96
N TRP A 165 -8.50 14.33 1.93
CA TRP A 165 -7.60 14.54 3.07
C TRP A 165 -6.31 13.71 2.99
N VAL A 166 -6.11 12.97 1.89
CA VAL A 166 -4.93 12.12 1.68
C VAL A 166 -3.68 12.97 1.45
N LYS A 167 -2.65 12.75 2.27
CA LYS A 167 -1.37 13.45 2.17
C LYS A 167 -0.46 12.88 1.09
N TYR A 168 -0.55 11.58 0.84
CA TYR A 168 0.28 10.80 -0.08
C TYR A 168 -0.61 9.95 -1.01
N PRO A 169 -1.12 10.52 -2.13
CA PRO A 169 -2.04 9.82 -3.02
C PRO A 169 -1.46 8.55 -3.67
N GLU A 170 -0.14 8.43 -3.75
CA GLU A 170 0.56 7.25 -4.25
C GLU A 170 0.33 6.00 -3.38
N LEU A 171 -0.03 6.17 -2.09
CA LEU A 171 -0.33 5.09 -1.14
C LEU A 171 -1.83 4.72 -1.10
N GLY A 172 -2.71 5.57 -1.62
CA GLY A 172 -4.17 5.44 -1.48
C GLY A 172 -4.67 5.78 -0.07
N ALA A 173 -5.99 5.83 0.11
CA ALA A 173 -6.61 6.31 1.35
C ALA A 173 -6.20 5.52 2.61
N ILE A 174 -6.27 4.18 2.55
CA ILE A 174 -5.88 3.32 3.68
C ILE A 174 -4.36 3.37 3.90
N GLY A 175 -3.57 3.32 2.82
CA GLY A 175 -2.11 3.38 2.91
C GLY A 175 -1.62 4.69 3.54
N ASP A 176 -2.24 5.81 3.18
CA ASP A 176 -1.95 7.14 3.75
C ASP A 176 -2.33 7.22 5.23
N LEU A 177 -3.51 6.72 5.61
CA LEU A 177 -3.94 6.63 7.00
C LEU A 177 -2.93 5.85 7.86
N LEU A 178 -2.45 4.71 7.36
CA LEU A 178 -1.46 3.88 8.06
C LEU A 178 -0.06 4.51 8.07
N ALA A 179 0.24 5.34 7.06
CA ALA A 179 1.45 6.14 6.99
C ALA A 179 1.41 7.35 7.94
N SER A 180 0.23 7.74 8.46
CA SER A 180 0.15 8.81 9.44
C SER A 180 0.94 8.47 10.72
N PRO A 181 1.67 9.43 11.31
CA PRO A 181 2.35 9.24 12.59
C PRO A 181 1.38 8.95 13.74
N ASP A 182 0.11 9.35 13.62
CA ASP A 182 -0.91 9.15 14.66
C ASP A 182 -1.33 7.67 14.78
N PHE A 183 -1.20 6.93 13.69
CA PHE A 183 -1.74 5.59 13.59
C PHE A 183 -0.84 4.53 14.23
N CYS A 184 0.49 4.61 14.06
CA CYS A 184 1.41 3.59 14.56
C CYS A 184 2.70 4.23 15.08
N ASP A 185 3.31 3.67 16.15
CA ASP A 185 4.55 4.17 16.78
C ASP A 185 5.80 3.94 15.91
N LYS A 186 5.68 4.15 14.59
CA LYS A 186 6.71 3.95 13.56
C LYS A 186 7.36 2.56 13.55
N LYS A 187 6.62 1.51 13.92
CA LYS A 187 7.12 0.13 13.95
C LYS A 187 6.55 -0.78 12.87
N MET A 188 5.42 -0.39 12.29
CA MET A 188 4.69 -1.17 11.30
C MET A 188 5.04 -0.66 9.91
N SER A 189 5.47 -1.56 9.02
CA SER A 189 5.72 -1.23 7.62
C SER A 189 4.48 -1.47 6.77
N VAL A 190 4.29 -0.67 5.72
CA VAL A 190 3.08 -0.69 4.89
C VAL A 190 3.46 -0.90 3.43
N LEU A 191 2.78 -1.81 2.76
CA LEU A 191 2.90 -2.03 1.31
C LEU A 191 1.56 -1.73 0.65
N ALA A 192 1.52 -0.66 -0.15
CA ALA A 192 0.38 -0.30 -0.97
C ALA A 192 0.54 -0.91 -2.38
N LEU A 193 -0.37 -1.78 -2.78
CA LEU A 193 -0.31 -2.47 -4.06
C LEU A 193 -1.27 -1.84 -5.07
N GLN A 194 -0.80 -1.72 -6.31
CA GLN A 194 -1.62 -1.38 -7.46
C GLN A 194 -1.47 -2.46 -8.53
N HIS A 195 -2.57 -3.06 -8.96
CA HIS A 195 -2.60 -3.97 -10.10
C HIS A 195 -2.26 -3.20 -11.40
N CYS A 196 -1.53 -3.83 -12.32
CA CYS A 196 -1.31 -3.25 -13.64
C CYS A 196 -2.62 -3.16 -14.41
N LYS A 197 -2.87 -2.02 -15.06
CA LYS A 197 -3.89 -1.99 -16.11
C LYS A 197 -3.30 -2.72 -17.31
N LYS A 198 -3.85 -3.87 -17.71
CA LYS A 198 -3.51 -4.44 -19.03
C LYS A 198 -3.71 -3.33 -20.07
N ARG A 199 -2.68 -3.05 -20.88
CA ARG A 199 -2.91 -2.30 -22.13
C ARG A 199 -3.87 -3.16 -22.94
N ALA A 200 -5.01 -2.59 -23.32
CA ALA A 200 -5.94 -3.21 -24.25
C ALA A 200 -5.33 -3.14 -25.66
N LEU A 201 -4.26 -3.89 -25.90
CA LEU A 201 -3.62 -4.08 -27.19
C LEU A 201 -3.01 -5.48 -27.16
N ASP A 202 -3.80 -6.45 -27.62
CA ASP A 202 -3.45 -7.63 -28.42
C ASP A 202 -4.62 -8.64 -28.35
N ASP A 203 -5.70 -8.31 -29.07
CA ASP A 203 -6.68 -9.25 -29.65
C ASP A 203 -6.73 -8.98 -31.17
#